data_AF-A0A3Q3QD39-F1
#
_entry.id   AF-A0A3Q3QD39-F1
#
_cell.length_a   1.000
_cell.length_b   1.000
_cell.length_c   1.000
_cell.angle_alpha   90.00
_cell.angle_beta   90.00
_cell.angle_gamma   90.00
#
_symmetry.space_group_name_H-M   'P 1'
#
loop_
_entity.id
_entity.type
_entity.pdbx_description
1 polymer ?
#
loop_
_entity_poly.entity_id
_entity_poly.type
_entity_poly.pdbx_seq_one_letter_code
_entity_poly.pdbx_strand_id
1 'polypeptide(L)'
;LNNISEAYMKQKDSCFWVAEIDGLVVGMVACLPSGSAPECMELKRMSVRHSHRRMGIAKVLCQTVADFARDRGYLAVILCTSVVQTAAQKLYEGMGYVKIAEFI
;
A
#
# COMPACT_ATOMS: atom_id res chain seq x y z
N LEU A 1 -6.36 -0.32 -15.24
CA LEU A 1 -5.05 0.37 -15.15
C LEU A 1 -4.19 -0.27 -16.21
N ASN A 2 -3.82 0.48 -17.24
CA ASN A 2 -3.30 -0.12 -18.48
C ASN A 2 -1.77 0.01 -18.60
N ASN A 3 -1.12 0.77 -17.70
CA ASN A 3 0.33 0.97 -17.69
C ASN A 3 0.83 1.20 -16.25
N ILE A 4 1.62 0.25 -15.71
CA ILE A 4 2.19 0.36 -14.35
C ILE A 4 3.30 1.40 -14.31
N SER A 5 4.19 1.41 -15.30
CA SER A 5 5.33 2.30 -15.33
C SER A 5 4.89 3.77 -15.36
N GLU A 6 3.88 4.07 -16.15
CA GLU A 6 3.30 5.41 -16.21
C GLU A 6 2.66 5.82 -14.89
N ALA A 7 1.94 4.90 -14.22
CA ALA A 7 1.20 5.21 -13.00
C ALA A 7 2.06 5.30 -11.73
N TYR A 8 3.15 4.52 -11.65
CA TYR A 8 3.88 4.30 -10.38
C TYR A 8 5.41 4.30 -10.50
N MET A 9 5.98 4.56 -11.68
CA MET A 9 7.45 4.56 -11.85
C MET A 9 7.98 5.85 -12.47
N LYS A 10 7.15 6.60 -13.22
CA LYS A 10 7.58 7.86 -13.85
C LYS A 10 7.46 9.09 -12.95
N GLN A 11 6.47 9.11 -12.06
CA GLN A 11 6.23 10.27 -11.22
C GLN A 11 7.20 10.27 -10.03
N LYS A 12 7.68 11.47 -9.66
CA LYS A 12 8.45 11.65 -8.43
C LYS A 12 7.66 11.11 -7.23
N ASP A 13 8.36 10.42 -6.34
CA ASP A 13 7.81 9.86 -5.11
C ASP A 13 6.64 8.87 -5.33
N SER A 14 6.64 8.21 -6.50
CA SER A 14 5.82 7.04 -6.78
C SER A 14 6.68 5.78 -6.83
N CYS A 15 6.12 4.64 -6.41
CA CYS A 15 6.81 3.36 -6.51
C CYS A 15 5.84 2.18 -6.59
N PHE A 16 6.34 1.05 -7.08
CA PHE A 16 5.62 -0.22 -7.15
C PHE A 16 6.58 -1.34 -6.71
N TRP A 17 6.23 -2.04 -5.62
CA TRP A 17 7.01 -3.17 -5.12
C TRP A 17 6.26 -4.48 -5.27
N VAL A 18 7.02 -5.54 -5.44
CA VAL A 18 6.55 -6.92 -5.41
C VAL A 18 7.25 -7.68 -4.29
N ALA A 19 6.51 -8.57 -3.64
CA ALA A 19 7.09 -9.60 -2.79
C ALA A 19 7.29 -10.85 -3.64
N GLU A 20 8.52 -11.37 -3.64
CA GLU A 20 8.90 -12.57 -4.38
C GLU A 20 9.33 -13.68 -3.41
N ILE A 21 8.90 -14.91 -3.68
CA ILE A 21 9.37 -16.13 -3.00
C ILE A 21 9.68 -17.14 -4.10
N ASP A 22 10.92 -17.65 -4.14
CA ASP A 22 11.38 -18.65 -5.12
C ASP A 22 11.10 -18.27 -6.58
N GLY A 23 11.38 -17.01 -6.97
CA GLY A 23 11.14 -16.51 -8.33
C GLY A 23 9.68 -16.17 -8.64
N LEU A 24 8.76 -16.37 -7.68
CA LEU A 24 7.33 -16.16 -7.87
C LEU A 24 6.87 -14.89 -7.14
N VAL A 25 6.24 -13.98 -7.88
CA VAL A 25 5.56 -12.81 -7.29
C VAL A 25 4.33 -13.28 -6.50
N VAL A 26 4.36 -13.10 -5.19
CA VAL A 26 3.33 -13.54 -4.24
C VAL A 26 2.56 -12.38 -3.60
N GLY A 27 3.03 -11.15 -3.76
CA GLY A 27 2.34 -9.95 -3.29
C GLY A 27 2.82 -8.70 -4.00
N MET A 28 2.06 -7.63 -3.86
CA MET A 28 2.41 -6.33 -4.44
C MET A 28 1.81 -5.19 -3.63
N VAL A 29 2.45 -4.02 -3.73
CA VAL A 29 1.94 -2.75 -3.24
C VAL A 29 2.47 -1.62 -4.12
N ALA A 30 1.72 -0.54 -4.23
CA ALA A 30 2.15 0.67 -4.90
C ALA A 30 1.91 1.88 -4.00
N CYS A 31 2.60 2.98 -4.26
CA CYS A 31 2.34 4.25 -3.63
C CYS A 31 2.54 5.41 -4.60
N LEU A 32 1.88 6.53 -4.30
CA LEU A 32 2.05 7.80 -4.98
C LEU A 32 1.71 8.95 -4.01
N PRO A 33 2.12 10.20 -4.30
CA PRO A 33 1.65 11.36 -3.54
C PRO A 33 0.12 11.45 -3.58
N SER A 34 -0.51 11.79 -2.46
CA SER A 34 -1.96 11.97 -2.43
C SER A 34 -2.39 13.20 -3.21
N GLY A 35 -3.44 13.06 -4.01
CA GLY A 35 -4.03 14.17 -4.76
C GLY A 35 -4.89 15.12 -3.92
N SER A 36 -5.35 14.68 -2.74
CA SER A 36 -6.25 15.45 -1.86
C SER A 36 -5.63 15.85 -0.52
N ALA A 37 -4.48 15.30 -0.16
CA ALA A 37 -3.76 15.59 1.08
C ALA A 37 -2.24 15.68 0.77
N PRO A 38 -1.73 16.86 0.38
CA PRO A 38 -0.38 17.02 -0.18
C PRO A 38 0.76 16.50 0.72
N GLU A 39 0.58 16.54 2.04
CA GLU A 39 1.52 16.02 3.04
C GLU A 39 1.46 14.50 3.24
N CYS A 40 0.54 13.82 2.56
CA CYS A 40 0.31 12.38 2.68
C CYS A 40 0.71 11.61 1.42
N MET A 41 1.15 10.37 1.63
CA MET A 41 1.32 9.39 0.57
C MET A 41 0.13 8.43 0.54
N GLU A 42 -0.35 8.09 -0.66
CA GLU A 42 -1.44 7.12 -0.80
C GLU A 42 -0.91 5.72 -1.12
N LEU A 43 -1.23 4.75 -0.27
CA LEU A 43 -0.99 3.32 -0.50
C LEU A 43 -2.08 2.77 -1.43
N LYS A 44 -1.66 2.15 -2.52
CA LYS A 44 -2.50 1.54 -3.54
C LYS A 44 -2.09 0.10 -3.82
N ARG A 45 -2.98 -0.63 -4.50
CA ARG A 45 -2.69 -1.95 -5.11
C ARG A 45 -2.20 -3.03 -4.14
N MET A 46 -2.45 -2.91 -2.84
CA MET A 46 -2.11 -3.95 -1.87
C MET A 46 -2.81 -5.26 -2.20
N SER A 47 -2.03 -6.31 -2.44
CA SER A 47 -2.54 -7.67 -2.64
C SER A 47 -1.50 -8.70 -2.26
N VAL A 48 -1.96 -9.83 -1.72
CA VAL A 48 -1.15 -11.03 -1.47
C VAL A 48 -1.93 -12.24 -1.97
N ARG A 49 -1.24 -13.11 -2.74
CA ARG A 49 -1.78 -14.38 -3.25
C ARG A 49 -2.39 -15.17 -2.10
N HIS A 50 -3.57 -15.74 -2.33
CA HIS A 50 -4.34 -16.41 -1.28
C HIS A 50 -3.53 -17.46 -0.52
N SER A 51 -2.77 -18.29 -1.24
CA SER A 51 -1.91 -19.35 -0.69
C SER A 51 -0.72 -18.83 0.14
N HIS A 52 -0.41 -17.53 0.11
CA HIS A 52 0.72 -16.91 0.81
C HIS A 52 0.25 -15.89 1.85
N ARG A 53 -1.05 -15.86 2.16
CA ARG A 53 -1.58 -15.02 3.23
C ARG A 53 -1.19 -15.57 4.60
N ARG A 54 -1.29 -14.73 5.63
CA ARG A 54 -0.94 -15.04 7.02
C ARG A 54 0.55 -15.33 7.28
N MET A 55 1.41 -15.11 6.30
CA MET A 55 2.87 -15.21 6.42
C MET A 55 3.56 -13.86 6.70
N GLY A 56 2.81 -12.81 7.04
CA GLY A 56 3.38 -11.47 7.31
C GLY A 56 3.71 -10.62 6.06
N ILE A 57 3.58 -11.16 4.84
CA ILE A 57 3.93 -10.47 3.59
C ILE A 57 3.26 -9.09 3.46
N ALA A 58 1.96 -8.99 3.73
CA ALA A 58 1.26 -7.71 3.62
C ALA A 58 1.76 -6.67 4.65
N LYS A 59 2.21 -7.11 5.83
CA LYS A 59 2.80 -6.21 6.82
C LYS A 59 4.14 -5.66 6.34
N VAL A 60 4.99 -6.51 5.76
CA VAL A 60 6.27 -6.10 5.17
C VAL A 60 6.02 -5.09 4.05
N LEU A 61 5.08 -5.37 3.13
CA LEU A 61 4.73 -4.45 2.06
C LEU A 61 4.19 -3.10 2.58
N CYS A 62 3.32 -3.10 3.60
CA CYS A 62 2.88 -1.86 4.25
C CYS A 62 4.05 -1.09 4.86
N GLN A 63 4.96 -1.77 5.55
CA GLN A 63 6.13 -1.16 6.17
C GLN A 63 7.05 -0.54 5.11
N THR A 64 7.26 -1.21 3.98
CA THR A 64 8.04 -0.66 2.85
C THR A 64 7.47 0.69 2.36
N VAL A 65 6.14 0.82 2.25
CA VAL A 65 5.51 2.09 1.89
C VAL A 65 5.71 3.14 2.98
N ALA A 66 5.54 2.76 4.25
CA ALA A 66 5.70 3.67 5.37
C ALA A 66 7.14 4.21 5.48
N ASP A 67 8.14 3.36 5.26
CA ASP A 67 9.55 3.74 5.27
C ASP A 67 9.87 4.66 4.08
N PHE A 68 9.42 4.29 2.89
CA PHE A 68 9.58 5.13 1.70
C PHE A 68 8.96 6.52 1.86
N ALA A 69 7.79 6.60 2.50
CA ALA A 69 7.11 7.87 2.80
C ALA A 69 7.90 8.72 3.80
N ARG A 70 8.38 8.10 4.89
CA ARG A 70 9.18 8.78 5.92
C ARG A 70 10.47 9.35 5.35
N ASP A 71 11.18 8.57 4.54
CA ASP A 71 12.44 8.99 3.92
C ASP A 71 12.28 10.20 2.97
N ARG A 72 11.06 10.47 2.52
CA ARG A 72 10.70 11.59 1.64
C ARG A 72 10.03 12.76 2.37
N GLY A 73 9.89 12.66 3.70
CA GLY A 73 9.31 13.72 4.52
C GLY A 73 7.77 13.81 4.46
N TYR A 74 7.09 12.75 4.02
CA TYR A 74 5.63 12.69 4.14
C TYR A 74 5.23 12.50 5.61
N LEU A 75 4.16 13.17 6.03
CA LEU A 75 3.69 13.13 7.42
C LEU A 75 2.88 11.87 7.74
N ALA A 76 2.20 11.30 6.73
CA ALA A 76 1.39 10.10 6.91
C ALA A 76 1.25 9.30 5.61
N VAL A 77 0.84 8.05 5.78
CA VAL A 77 0.35 7.19 4.69
C VAL A 77 -1.16 7.02 4.85
N ILE A 78 -1.90 7.28 3.79
CA ILE A 78 -3.37 7.10 3.72
C ILE A 78 -3.72 6.00 2.72
N LEU A 79 -4.91 5.43 2.86
CA LEU A 79 -5.46 4.45 1.92
C LEU A 79 -6.98 4.39 2.00
N CYS A 80 -7.59 3.86 0.94
CA CYS A 80 -8.99 3.47 0.94
C CYS A 80 -9.11 1.94 0.81
N THR A 81 -9.94 1.33 1.65
CA THR A 81 -10.28 -0.09 1.57
C THR A 81 -11.79 -0.26 1.67
N SER A 82 -12.34 -1.29 1.01
CA SER A 82 -13.78 -1.53 1.05
C SER A 82 -14.21 -2.14 2.39
N VAL A 83 -15.42 -1.80 2.84
CA VAL A 83 -16.02 -2.34 4.07
C VAL A 83 -16.13 -3.87 4.07
N VAL A 84 -16.22 -4.51 2.89
CA VAL A 84 -16.26 -5.98 2.78
C VAL A 84 -14.88 -6.64 2.89
N GLN A 85 -13.79 -5.86 2.79
CA GLN A 85 -12.41 -6.35 2.90
C GLN A 85 -11.94 -6.42 4.36
N THR A 86 -12.66 -7.17 5.20
CA THR A 86 -12.40 -7.25 6.65
C THR A 86 -10.98 -7.68 7.01
N ALA A 87 -10.35 -8.56 6.22
CA ALA A 87 -8.96 -8.96 6.42
C ALA A 87 -7.97 -7.82 6.17
N ALA A 88 -8.26 -6.92 5.22
CA ALA A 88 -7.43 -5.75 4.95
C ALA A 88 -7.61 -4.69 6.04
N GLN A 89 -8.85 -4.44 6.49
CA GLN A 89 -9.11 -3.54 7.62
C GLN A 89 -8.34 -3.95 8.87
N LYS A 90 -8.44 -5.23 9.28
CA LYS A 90 -7.68 -5.77 10.41
C LYS A 90 -6.17 -5.68 10.24
N LEU A 91 -5.67 -5.83 9.01
CA LEU A 91 -4.25 -5.63 8.71
C LEU A 91 -3.85 -4.19 8.99
N TYR A 92 -4.58 -3.21 8.46
CA TYR A 92 -4.25 -1.80 8.59
C TYR A 92 -4.38 -1.33 10.05
N GLU A 93 -5.46 -1.69 10.73
CA GLU A 93 -5.64 -1.41 12.16
C GLU A 93 -4.49 -1.99 12.99
N GLY A 94 -4.11 -3.25 12.71
CA GLY A 94 -2.97 -3.90 13.36
C GLY A 94 -1.60 -3.31 13.01
N MET A 95 -1.52 -2.45 11.99
CA MET A 95 -0.34 -1.66 11.62
C MET A 95 -0.40 -0.23 12.17
N GLY A 96 -1.44 0.12 12.94
CA GLY A 96 -1.62 1.45 13.54
C GLY A 96 -2.38 2.45 12.68
N TYR A 97 -2.94 2.04 11.55
CA TYR A 97 -3.84 2.90 10.78
C TYR A 97 -5.15 3.11 11.54
N VAL A 98 -5.65 4.33 11.50
CA VAL A 98 -6.95 4.71 12.07
C VAL A 98 -7.91 5.08 10.97
N LYS A 99 -9.17 4.68 11.13
CA LYS A 99 -10.23 5.06 10.19
C LYS A 99 -10.57 6.54 10.38
N ILE A 100 -10.46 7.32 9.31
CA ILE A 100 -10.72 8.78 9.33
C ILE A 100 -11.99 9.19 8.56
N ALA A 101 -12.47 8.34 7.65
CA ALA A 101 -13.67 8.58 6.85
C ALA A 101 -14.29 7.25 6.39
N GLU A 102 -15.58 7.29 6.07
CA GLU A 102 -16.31 6.22 5.38
C GLU A 102 -17.17 6.86 4.29
N PHE A 103 -17.18 6.24 3.11
CA PHE A 103 -17.99 6.68 1.97
C PHE A 103 -18.85 5.48 1.55
N ILE A 104 -20.14 5.73 1.40
CA ILE A 104 -21.16 4.74 1.00
C ILE A 104 -21.41 4.88 -0.50
#